data_AF-A0A919JRK1-F1
#
_entry.id   AF-A0A919JRK1-F1
#
_cell.length_a   1.000
_cell.length_b   1.000
_cell.length_c   1.000
_cell.angle_alpha   90.00
_cell.angle_beta   90.00
_cell.angle_gamma   90.00
#
_symmetry.space_group_name_H-M   'P 1'
#
loop_
_entity.id
_entity.type
_entity.pdbx_description
1 polymer ?
#
loop_
_entity_poly.entity_id
_entity_poly.type
_entity_poly.pdbx_seq_one_letter_code
_entity_poly.pdbx_strand_id
1 'polypeptide(L)'
;MTLIGVPLILVAGAATLTVIGLLGWSWNRGGRRRRLPTRVLGVLLGEALLVLTIGLVANRQELFYPSWQALAGRTSTTAGSVPVAAGRLDASLARHPDQPWQPAGSAAWHLAAPPAVTVPAAYPVRPVAFPVLLALGGRPAPADLVEVRLEPGPRTDALAGLPGLLAGDLRVTSHGWVIVAAAARVPLAGRLVAEFPGRFTALAVTGHAATPPGCPVPVHDFATWAAATRWAVAQSPPALEPARVLPPAEPS
;
A
#
# COMPACT_ATOMS: atom_id res chain seq x y z
N MET A 1 -0.68 -24.91 0.46
CA MET A 1 -1.62 -23.79 0.72
C MET A 1 -1.05 -22.97 1.86
N THR A 2 -0.60 -21.77 1.56
CA THR A 2 0.11 -20.90 2.51
C THR A 2 -0.92 -20.17 3.38
N LEU A 3 -0.96 -20.48 4.69
CA LEU A 3 -1.67 -19.76 5.75
C LEU A 3 -1.02 -18.38 5.99
N ILE A 4 -0.85 -17.58 4.95
CA ILE A 4 -0.20 -16.27 5.00
C ILE A 4 -1.26 -15.24 4.62
N GLY A 5 -1.49 -14.23 5.48
CA GLY A 5 -2.45 -13.16 5.23
C GLY A 5 -3.82 -13.35 5.91
N VAL A 6 -4.92 -13.13 5.17
CA VAL A 6 -6.31 -13.10 5.72
C VAL A 6 -6.66 -14.36 6.51
N PRO A 7 -6.36 -15.58 6.02
CA PRO A 7 -6.75 -16.79 6.74
C PRO A 7 -6.11 -16.89 8.13
N LEU A 8 -4.87 -16.44 8.27
CA LEU A 8 -4.17 -16.43 9.55
C LEU A 8 -4.80 -15.43 10.53
N ILE A 9 -5.18 -14.24 10.05
CA ILE A 9 -5.88 -13.23 10.88
C ILE A 9 -7.23 -13.79 11.35
N LEU A 10 -7.96 -14.47 10.46
CA LEU A 10 -9.23 -15.10 10.82
C LEU A 10 -9.04 -16.22 11.85
N VAL A 11 -8.03 -17.07 11.69
CA VAL A 11 -7.73 -18.14 12.65
C VAL A 11 -7.30 -17.56 14.01
N ALA A 12 -6.43 -16.54 14.02
CA ALA A 12 -6.00 -15.88 15.26
C ALA A 12 -7.17 -15.19 15.97
N GLY A 13 -8.03 -14.49 15.24
CA GLY A 13 -9.25 -13.89 15.78
C GLY A 13 -10.21 -14.95 16.34
N ALA A 14 -10.46 -16.04 15.61
CA ALA A 14 -11.31 -17.14 16.07
C ALA A 14 -10.73 -17.83 17.33
N ALA A 15 -9.42 -18.05 17.38
CA ALA A 15 -8.74 -18.59 18.55
C ALA A 15 -8.89 -17.66 19.76
N THR A 16 -8.76 -16.35 19.56
CA THR A 16 -8.95 -15.34 20.62
C THR A 16 -10.37 -15.39 21.18
N LEU A 17 -11.39 -15.40 20.32
CA LEU A 17 -12.80 -15.52 20.73
C LEU A 17 -13.08 -16.84 21.46
N THR A 18 -12.48 -17.94 21.01
CA THR A 18 -12.62 -19.25 21.64
C THR A 18 -12.02 -19.26 23.04
N VAL A 19 -10.82 -18.69 23.23
CA VAL A 19 -10.17 -18.57 24.55
C VAL A 19 -11.03 -17.74 25.51
N ILE A 20 -11.58 -16.60 25.06
CA ILE A 20 -12.49 -15.77 25.86
C ILE A 20 -13.75 -16.55 26.26
N GLY A 21 -14.36 -17.26 25.31
CA GLY A 21 -15.54 -18.09 25.57
C GLY A 21 -15.28 -19.21 26.58
N LEU A 22 -14.15 -19.92 26.46
CA LEU A 22 -13.73 -20.96 27.40
C LEU A 22 -13.43 -20.40 28.80
N LEU A 23 -12.82 -19.21 28.87
CA LEU A 23 -12.62 -18.49 30.13
C LEU A 23 -13.94 -18.18 30.82
N GLY A 24 -14.91 -17.62 30.08
CA GLY A 24 -16.24 -17.32 30.61
C GLY A 24 -17.01 -18.57 31.05
N TRP A 25 -16.97 -19.63 30.25
CA TRP A 25 -17.63 -20.90 30.59
C TRP A 25 -16.99 -21.59 31.81
N SER A 26 -15.66 -21.65 31.87
CA SER A 26 -14.93 -22.26 32.99
C SER A 26 -15.12 -21.49 34.31
N TRP A 27 -15.37 -20.18 34.21
CA TRP A 27 -15.72 -19.32 35.35
C TRP A 27 -16.96 -19.81 36.10
N ASN A 28 -17.94 -20.34 35.35
CA ASN A 28 -19.22 -20.79 35.90
C ASN A 28 -19.19 -22.23 36.43
N ARG A 29 -18.26 -23.08 35.97
CA ARG A 29 -18.25 -24.52 36.31
C ARG A 29 -17.11 -25.00 37.22
N GLY A 30 -16.02 -24.24 37.39
CA GLY A 30 -14.86 -24.70 38.17
C GLY A 30 -14.97 -24.50 39.69
N GLY A 31 -14.53 -25.47 40.50
CA GLY A 31 -14.38 -25.32 41.96
C GLY A 31 -13.23 -24.39 42.38
N ARG A 32 -13.33 -23.72 43.54
CA ARG A 32 -12.43 -22.63 44.02
C ARG A 32 -10.92 -22.88 43.82
N ARG A 33 -10.43 -24.12 44.00
CA ARG A 33 -8.99 -24.45 43.96
C ARG A 33 -8.39 -24.48 42.56
N ARG A 34 -9.13 -24.85 41.51
CA ARG A 34 -8.60 -24.86 40.13
C ARG A 34 -8.68 -23.49 39.44
N ARG A 35 -9.45 -22.54 40.00
CA ARG A 35 -9.76 -21.25 39.36
C ARG A 35 -8.56 -20.32 39.17
N LEU A 36 -7.68 -20.23 40.16
CA LEU A 36 -6.57 -19.25 40.14
C LEU A 36 -5.59 -19.49 38.98
N PRO A 37 -4.98 -20.68 38.82
CA PRO A 37 -4.01 -20.88 37.74
C PRO A 37 -4.65 -20.78 36.34
N THR A 38 -5.86 -21.33 36.15
CA THR A 38 -6.56 -21.24 34.86
C THR A 38 -6.91 -19.82 34.45
N ARG A 39 -7.19 -18.94 35.43
CA ARG A 39 -7.48 -17.52 35.15
C ARG A 39 -6.25 -16.79 34.64
N VAL A 40 -5.15 -16.90 35.37
CA VAL A 40 -3.89 -16.24 34.99
C VAL A 40 -3.45 -16.72 33.61
N LEU A 41 -3.44 -18.03 33.39
CA LEU A 41 -3.00 -18.61 32.12
C LEU A 41 -3.91 -18.19 30.95
N GLY A 42 -5.23 -18.16 31.17
CA GLY A 42 -6.18 -17.74 30.15
C GLY A 42 -6.05 -16.26 29.80
N VAL A 43 -5.89 -15.38 30.80
CA VAL A 43 -5.70 -13.94 30.56
C VAL A 43 -4.42 -13.71 29.77
N LEU A 44 -3.30 -14.32 30.16
CA LEU A 44 -2.03 -14.21 29.45
C LEU A 44 -2.12 -14.73 28.01
N LEU A 45 -2.81 -15.86 27.79
CA LEU A 45 -3.01 -16.40 26.44
C LEU A 45 -3.90 -15.48 25.58
N GLY A 46 -4.97 -14.93 26.16
CA GLY A 46 -5.84 -13.98 25.47
C GLY A 46 -5.11 -12.70 25.08
N GLU A 47 -4.30 -12.16 25.98
CA GLU A 47 -3.46 -10.98 25.73
C GLU A 47 -2.43 -11.26 24.64
N ALA A 48 -1.73 -12.40 24.71
CA ALA A 48 -0.77 -12.80 23.68
C ALA A 48 -1.41 -12.96 22.30
N LEU A 49 -2.59 -13.57 22.22
CA LEU A 49 -3.34 -13.72 20.96
C LEU A 49 -3.83 -12.38 20.42
N LEU A 50 -4.26 -11.46 21.29
CA LEU A 50 -4.67 -10.12 20.89
C LEU A 50 -3.49 -9.34 20.31
N VAL A 51 -2.35 -9.32 21.01
CA VAL A 51 -1.12 -8.66 20.54
C VAL A 51 -0.66 -9.28 19.22
N LEU A 52 -0.68 -10.60 19.10
CA LEU A 52 -0.35 -11.30 17.85
C LEU A 52 -1.29 -10.88 16.71
N THR A 53 -2.61 -10.80 16.97
CA THR A 53 -3.60 -10.43 15.96
C THR A 53 -3.38 -8.98 15.49
N ILE A 54 -3.18 -8.05 16.43
CA ILE A 54 -2.86 -6.65 16.12
C ILE A 54 -1.55 -6.56 15.33
N GLY A 55 -0.52 -7.29 15.75
CA GLY A 55 0.77 -7.36 15.07
C GLY A 55 0.64 -7.89 13.65
N LEU A 56 -0.20 -8.91 13.41
CA LEU A 56 -0.46 -9.44 12.06
C LEU A 56 -1.21 -8.44 11.17
N VAL A 57 -2.15 -7.67 11.73
CA VAL A 57 -2.86 -6.62 11.00
C VAL A 57 -1.90 -5.49 10.63
N ALA A 58 -1.09 -5.00 11.58
CA ALA A 58 -0.09 -3.97 11.34
C ALA A 58 0.97 -4.46 10.33
N ASN A 59 1.49 -5.68 10.49
CA ASN A 59 2.44 -6.27 9.55
C ASN A 59 1.86 -6.42 8.14
N ARG A 60 0.55 -6.64 8.02
CA ARG A 60 -0.12 -6.69 6.71
C ARG A 60 -0.24 -5.30 6.08
N GLN A 61 -0.50 -4.28 6.89
CA GLN A 61 -0.62 -2.90 6.40
C GLN A 61 0.73 -2.34 5.96
N GLU A 62 1.78 -2.67 6.69
CA GLU A 62 3.12 -2.09 6.52
C GLU A 62 4.12 -3.03 5.79
N LEU A 63 3.76 -4.30 5.59
CA LEU A 63 4.60 -5.36 4.99
C LEU A 63 6.00 -5.51 5.64
N PHE A 64 6.17 -5.21 6.93
CA PHE A 64 7.47 -5.29 7.63
C PHE A 64 8.16 -6.65 7.47
N TYR A 65 7.38 -7.73 7.55
CA TYR A 65 7.82 -9.10 7.41
C TYR A 65 6.98 -9.80 6.34
N PRO A 66 7.44 -9.81 5.08
CA PRO A 66 6.77 -10.51 3.99
C PRO A 66 6.68 -12.02 4.23
N SER A 67 7.57 -12.57 5.06
CA SER A 67 7.62 -14.00 5.40
C SER A 67 8.04 -14.23 6.85
N TRP A 68 7.64 -15.38 7.41
CA TRP A 68 8.10 -15.86 8.72
C TRP A 68 9.61 -16.12 8.76
N GLN A 69 10.24 -16.38 7.61
CA GLN A 69 11.68 -16.57 7.49
C GLN A 69 12.43 -15.25 7.72
N ALA A 70 11.87 -14.13 7.24
CA ALA A 70 12.39 -12.80 7.53
C ALA A 70 12.31 -12.49 9.04
N LEU A 71 11.22 -12.87 9.71
CA LEU A 71 11.08 -12.74 11.16
C LEU A 71 12.09 -13.61 11.93
N ALA A 72 12.41 -14.80 11.42
CA ALA A 72 13.36 -15.73 12.02
C ALA A 72 14.84 -15.36 11.80
N GLY A 73 15.13 -14.17 11.23
CA GLY A 73 16.50 -13.72 10.93
C GLY A 73 17.18 -14.52 9.83
N ARG A 74 16.47 -15.42 9.15
CA ARG A 74 16.97 -16.16 7.99
C ARG A 74 16.73 -15.33 6.73
N THR A 75 17.44 -14.22 6.64
CA THR A 75 17.40 -13.30 5.49
C THR A 75 18.17 -13.83 4.27
N SER A 76 18.68 -15.06 4.33
CA SER A 76 19.38 -15.74 3.23
C SER A 76 18.48 -16.06 2.03
N THR A 77 17.22 -15.63 2.01
CA THR A 77 16.36 -15.75 0.85
C THR A 77 15.63 -14.43 0.70
N THR A 78 16.13 -13.60 -0.21
CA THR A 78 15.53 -12.34 -0.65
C THR A 78 14.04 -12.58 -0.79
N ALA A 79 13.21 -11.85 -0.03
CA ALA A 79 11.75 -11.98 -0.11
C ALA A 79 11.35 -11.73 -1.56
N GLY A 80 11.14 -12.84 -2.28
CA GLY A 80 10.91 -12.80 -3.70
C GLY A 80 9.59 -12.10 -3.95
N SER A 81 9.62 -11.00 -4.71
CA SER A 81 8.36 -10.46 -5.22
C SER A 81 7.70 -11.54 -6.07
N VAL A 82 6.47 -11.90 -5.69
CA VAL A 82 5.64 -12.80 -6.48
C VAL A 82 5.38 -12.08 -7.81
N PRO A 83 5.59 -12.75 -8.96
CA PRO A 83 5.27 -12.16 -10.25
C PRO A 83 3.83 -11.63 -10.25
N VAL A 84 3.68 -10.36 -10.60
CA VAL A 84 2.37 -9.72 -10.70
C VAL A 84 1.82 -9.96 -12.09
N ALA A 85 0.56 -10.38 -12.17
CA ALA A 85 -0.14 -10.56 -13.43
C ALA A 85 -0.10 -9.29 -14.28
N ALA A 86 0.04 -9.44 -15.59
CA ALA A 86 0.10 -8.30 -16.49
C ALA A 86 -1.21 -7.50 -16.47
N GLY A 87 -1.10 -6.18 -16.42
CA GLY A 87 -2.21 -5.25 -16.53
C GLY A 87 -2.69 -5.07 -17.97
N ARG A 88 -3.90 -4.51 -18.15
CA ARG A 88 -4.48 -4.27 -19.49
C ARG A 88 -3.60 -3.38 -20.38
N LEU A 89 -2.81 -2.49 -19.80
CA LEU A 89 -1.96 -1.55 -20.56
C LEU A 89 -0.53 -2.06 -20.78
N ASP A 90 -0.11 -3.16 -20.18
CA ASP A 90 1.30 -3.57 -20.18
C ASP A 90 1.87 -3.75 -21.59
N ALA A 91 1.11 -4.39 -22.50
CA ALA A 91 1.53 -4.59 -23.88
C ALA A 91 1.64 -3.28 -24.69
N SER A 92 0.85 -2.26 -24.34
CA SER A 92 0.96 -0.92 -24.95
C SER A 92 2.12 -0.12 -24.35
N LEU A 93 2.29 -0.18 -23.03
CA LEU A 93 3.34 0.54 -22.29
C LEU A 93 4.74 0.03 -22.61
N ALA A 94 4.88 -1.24 -23.00
CA ALA A 94 6.13 -1.78 -23.52
C ALA A 94 6.58 -1.11 -24.84
N ARG A 95 5.65 -0.51 -25.60
CA ARG A 95 5.93 0.21 -26.85
C ARG A 95 5.92 1.73 -26.67
N HIS A 96 5.02 2.22 -25.83
CA HIS A 96 4.80 3.64 -25.57
C HIS A 96 4.82 3.88 -24.05
N PRO A 97 6.00 4.12 -23.46
CA PRO A 97 6.14 4.21 -22.00
C PRO A 97 5.47 5.46 -21.41
N ASP A 98 5.16 6.47 -22.22
CA ASP A 98 4.32 7.62 -21.89
C ASP A 98 3.15 7.63 -22.88
N GLN A 99 1.93 7.45 -22.38
CA GLN A 99 0.73 7.46 -23.23
C GLN A 99 -0.51 7.99 -22.50
N PRO A 100 -1.50 8.50 -23.26
CA PRO A 100 -2.83 8.76 -22.71
C PRO A 100 -3.43 7.51 -22.08
N TRP A 101 -4.05 7.68 -20.93
CA TRP A 101 -4.75 6.63 -20.20
C TRP A 101 -6.23 6.98 -20.12
N GLN A 102 -7.10 6.07 -20.55
CA GLN A 102 -8.54 6.29 -20.57
C GLN A 102 -9.25 5.15 -19.83
N PRO A 103 -9.26 5.16 -18.49
CA PRO A 103 -9.92 4.11 -17.74
C PRO A 103 -11.43 4.22 -17.89
N ALA A 104 -12.11 3.09 -17.75
CA ALA A 104 -13.57 3.04 -17.72
C ALA A 104 -14.11 3.97 -16.62
N GLY A 105 -15.05 4.85 -16.98
CA GLY A 105 -15.64 5.80 -16.03
C GLY A 105 -14.86 7.11 -15.84
N SER A 106 -13.71 7.31 -16.49
CA SER A 106 -12.93 8.57 -16.38
C SER A 106 -13.69 9.83 -16.77
N ALA A 107 -14.71 9.72 -17.63
CA ALA A 107 -15.57 10.84 -18.00
C ALA A 107 -16.30 11.47 -16.79
N ALA A 108 -16.62 10.67 -15.76
CA ALA A 108 -17.29 11.14 -14.55
C ALA A 108 -16.37 11.97 -13.64
N TRP A 109 -15.05 11.93 -13.84
CA TRP A 109 -14.09 12.70 -13.04
C TRP A 109 -14.00 14.18 -13.44
N HIS A 110 -14.61 14.55 -14.58
CA HIS A 110 -14.62 15.93 -15.08
C HIS A 110 -13.23 16.58 -15.19
N LEU A 111 -12.22 15.79 -15.58
CA LEU A 111 -10.86 16.29 -15.80
C LEU A 111 -10.83 17.33 -16.93
N ALA A 112 -9.95 18.32 -16.79
CA ALA A 112 -9.71 19.35 -17.81
C ALA A 112 -8.94 18.82 -19.02
N ALA A 113 -8.17 17.75 -18.85
CA ALA A 113 -7.45 17.06 -19.92
C ALA A 113 -7.50 15.54 -19.71
N PRO A 114 -7.30 14.74 -20.77
CA PRO A 114 -7.19 13.30 -20.65
C PRO A 114 -6.10 12.90 -19.66
N PRO A 115 -6.34 11.88 -18.80
CA PRO A 115 -5.29 11.38 -17.94
C PRO A 115 -4.16 10.75 -18.76
N ALA A 116 -2.95 10.75 -18.21
CA ALA A 116 -1.78 10.14 -18.85
C ALA A 116 -1.01 9.29 -17.85
N VAL A 117 -0.35 8.25 -18.34
CA VAL A 117 0.50 7.35 -17.55
C VAL A 117 1.88 7.30 -18.17
N THR A 118 2.90 7.46 -17.33
CA THR A 118 4.30 7.21 -17.67
C THR A 118 4.81 6.06 -16.80
N VAL A 119 5.51 5.10 -17.40
CA VAL A 119 6.13 3.98 -16.67
C VAL A 119 7.65 4.08 -16.69
N PRO A 120 8.34 3.59 -15.63
CA PRO A 120 9.79 3.61 -15.60
C PRO A 120 10.37 2.62 -16.62
N ALA A 121 11.62 2.83 -17.03
CA ALA A 121 12.30 1.99 -18.02
C ALA A 121 12.34 0.50 -17.64
N ALA A 122 12.34 0.19 -16.33
CA ALA A 122 12.36 -1.17 -15.83
C ALA A 122 10.99 -1.88 -15.89
N TYR A 123 9.90 -1.13 -16.12
CA TYR A 123 8.53 -1.65 -16.14
C TYR A 123 8.31 -2.80 -17.13
N PRO A 124 8.61 -2.67 -18.44
CA PRO A 124 8.36 -3.76 -19.40
C PRO A 124 9.19 -5.02 -19.11
N VAL A 125 10.34 -4.89 -18.44
CA VAL A 125 11.28 -5.99 -18.19
C VAL A 125 10.96 -6.74 -16.90
N ARG A 126 10.45 -6.04 -15.87
CA ARG A 126 10.25 -6.62 -14.54
C ARG A 126 8.77 -6.97 -14.31
N PRO A 127 8.43 -8.24 -14.04
CA PRO A 127 7.07 -8.66 -13.71
C PRO A 127 6.70 -8.38 -12.25
N VAL A 128 6.99 -7.18 -11.76
CA VAL A 128 6.78 -6.77 -10.36
C VAL A 128 5.82 -5.59 -10.29
N ALA A 129 5.23 -5.36 -9.10
CA ALA A 129 4.45 -4.17 -8.85
C ALA A 129 5.36 -2.95 -8.60
N PHE A 130 4.95 -1.80 -9.12
CA PHE A 130 5.63 -0.52 -8.97
C PHE A 130 4.81 0.44 -8.10
N PRO A 131 5.45 1.24 -7.24
CA PRO A 131 4.77 2.32 -6.55
C PRO A 131 4.29 3.39 -7.55
N VAL A 132 3.31 4.18 -7.12
CA VAL A 132 2.65 5.19 -7.95
C VAL A 132 2.96 6.59 -7.46
N LEU A 133 3.31 7.46 -8.38
CA LEU A 133 3.31 8.91 -8.17
C LEU A 133 2.09 9.51 -8.88
N LEU A 134 1.17 10.09 -8.11
CA LEU A 134 0.00 10.79 -8.64
C LEU A 134 0.29 12.28 -8.74
N ALA A 135 0.34 12.81 -9.95
CA ALA A 135 0.54 14.24 -10.20
C ALA A 135 -0.81 14.93 -10.48
N LEU A 136 -1.16 15.94 -9.68
CA LEU A 136 -2.40 16.71 -9.80
C LEU A 136 -2.09 18.14 -10.27
N GLY A 137 -2.28 18.40 -11.57
CA GLY A 137 -2.15 19.74 -12.16
C GLY A 137 -0.73 20.15 -12.57
N GLY A 138 0.14 19.18 -12.87
CA GLY A 138 1.50 19.47 -13.31
C GLY A 138 2.23 18.24 -13.84
N ARG A 139 3.46 18.48 -14.31
CA ARG A 139 4.31 17.42 -14.86
C ARG A 139 5.39 17.06 -13.85
N PRO A 140 5.36 15.85 -13.28
CA PRO A 140 6.43 15.39 -12.41
C PRO A 140 7.74 15.23 -13.19
N ALA A 141 8.86 15.28 -12.48
CA ALA A 141 10.14 14.88 -13.04
C ALA A 141 10.19 13.33 -13.16
N PRO A 142 10.83 12.77 -14.20
CA PRO A 142 10.95 11.34 -14.37
C PRO A 142 11.50 10.64 -13.12
N ALA A 143 10.83 9.59 -12.67
CA ALA A 143 11.23 8.79 -11.52
C ALA A 143 11.13 7.28 -11.78
N ASP A 144 11.69 6.45 -10.89
CA ASP A 144 11.56 4.99 -10.95
C ASP A 144 10.20 4.51 -10.37
N LEU A 145 9.12 5.20 -10.76
CA LEU A 145 7.74 4.92 -10.35
C LEU A 145 6.81 5.00 -11.55
N VAL A 146 5.64 4.39 -11.42
CA VAL A 146 4.53 4.65 -12.34
C VAL A 146 3.96 6.03 -12.05
N GLU A 147 4.11 6.96 -12.99
CA GLU A 147 3.57 8.31 -12.87
C GLU A 147 2.18 8.36 -13.51
N VAL A 148 1.22 8.89 -12.77
CA VAL A 148 -0.15 9.11 -13.24
C VAL A 148 -0.41 10.60 -13.20
N ARG A 149 -0.55 11.23 -14.37
CA ARG A 149 -0.86 12.65 -14.49
C ARG A 149 -2.35 12.84 -14.67
N LEU A 150 -2.95 13.58 -13.74
CA LEU A 150 -4.32 14.04 -13.82
C LEU A 150 -4.33 15.57 -13.88
N GLU A 151 -5.19 16.12 -14.72
CA GLU A 151 -5.45 17.57 -14.81
C GLU A 151 -6.87 17.84 -14.30
N PRO A 152 -7.07 18.05 -12.98
CA PRO A 152 -8.40 18.28 -12.43
C PRO A 152 -9.06 19.53 -13.04
N GLY A 153 -10.32 19.41 -13.47
CA GLY A 153 -11.12 20.55 -13.89
C GLY A 153 -11.68 21.35 -12.71
N PRO A 154 -12.43 22.43 -12.98
CA PRO A 154 -13.17 23.15 -11.94
C PRO A 154 -14.31 22.30 -11.33
N ARG A 155 -14.76 21.27 -12.05
CA ARG A 155 -15.82 20.33 -11.62
C ARG A 155 -15.27 19.02 -11.07
N THR A 156 -13.96 18.82 -11.03
CA THR A 156 -13.37 17.60 -10.47
C THR A 156 -13.48 17.64 -8.95
N ASP A 157 -14.41 16.87 -8.42
CA ASP A 157 -14.70 16.74 -7.00
C ASP A 157 -14.22 15.39 -6.42
N ALA A 158 -14.24 14.33 -7.22
CA ALA A 158 -13.78 13.01 -6.84
C ALA A 158 -13.07 12.28 -7.99
N LEU A 159 -12.24 11.32 -7.62
CA LEU A 159 -11.58 10.38 -8.54
C LEU A 159 -11.95 8.96 -8.12
N ALA A 160 -13.26 8.73 -8.02
CA ALA A 160 -13.83 7.50 -7.48
C ALA A 160 -13.26 6.27 -8.20
N GLY A 161 -12.85 5.27 -7.41
CA GLY A 161 -12.32 4.01 -7.91
C GLY A 161 -10.93 4.09 -8.57
N LEU A 162 -10.26 5.26 -8.55
CA LEU A 162 -8.94 5.46 -9.16
C LEU A 162 -7.95 4.33 -8.81
N PRO A 163 -7.81 3.91 -7.54
CA PRO A 163 -6.80 2.90 -7.23
C PRO A 163 -7.13 1.50 -7.76
N GLY A 164 -8.42 1.15 -7.84
CA GLY A 164 -8.87 -0.12 -8.42
C GLY A 164 -8.67 -0.15 -9.94
N LEU A 165 -8.92 0.99 -10.60
CA LEU A 165 -8.70 1.13 -12.05
C LEU A 165 -7.20 1.01 -12.38
N LEU A 166 -6.33 1.70 -11.64
CA LEU A 166 -4.88 1.57 -11.81
C LEU A 166 -4.40 0.14 -11.58
N ALA A 167 -4.88 -0.54 -10.53
CA ALA A 167 -4.49 -1.93 -10.26
C ALA A 167 -4.97 -2.94 -11.33
N GLY A 168 -6.06 -2.63 -12.05
CA GLY A 168 -6.52 -3.45 -13.18
C GLY A 168 -5.79 -3.16 -14.50
N ASP A 169 -5.26 -1.95 -14.65
CA ASP A 169 -4.63 -1.50 -15.89
C ASP A 169 -3.10 -1.64 -15.87
N LEU A 170 -2.51 -1.58 -14.68
CA LEU A 170 -1.07 -1.48 -14.43
C LEU A 170 -0.64 -2.41 -13.28
N ARG A 171 0.63 -2.83 -13.29
CA ARG A 171 1.27 -3.54 -12.19
C ARG A 171 1.72 -2.53 -11.14
N VAL A 172 0.78 -2.06 -10.34
CA VAL A 172 1.03 -1.10 -9.26
C VAL A 172 0.92 -1.74 -7.87
N THR A 173 1.65 -1.23 -6.90
CA THR A 173 1.54 -1.67 -5.50
C THR A 173 0.18 -1.28 -4.91
N SER A 174 -0.27 -1.97 -3.87
CA SER A 174 -1.52 -1.60 -3.18
C SER A 174 -1.39 -0.42 -2.22
N HIS A 175 -0.16 -0.03 -1.88
CA HIS A 175 0.21 1.05 -0.95
C HIS A 175 1.54 1.68 -1.37
N GLY A 176 2.05 2.65 -0.60
CA GLY A 176 3.33 3.31 -0.90
C GLY A 176 3.20 4.37 -1.99
N TRP A 177 1.98 4.84 -2.25
CA TRP A 177 1.73 5.84 -3.28
C TRP A 177 2.06 7.23 -2.75
N VAL A 178 2.49 8.11 -3.63
CA VAL A 178 2.78 9.50 -3.27
C VAL A 178 2.02 10.44 -4.17
N ILE A 179 1.59 11.57 -3.62
CA ILE A 179 0.88 12.60 -4.38
C ILE A 179 1.77 13.83 -4.50
N VAL A 180 1.85 14.40 -5.70
CA VAL A 180 2.39 15.74 -5.94
C VAL A 180 1.27 16.60 -6.50
N ALA A 181 0.93 17.68 -5.81
CA ALA A 181 -0.22 18.52 -6.18
C ALA A 181 0.14 20.00 -6.23
N ALA A 182 -0.45 20.73 -7.19
CA ALA A 182 -0.49 22.18 -7.11
C ALA A 182 -1.25 22.63 -5.86
N ALA A 183 -0.86 23.77 -5.26
CA ALA A 183 -1.52 24.34 -4.07
C ALA A 183 -3.06 24.42 -4.21
N ALA A 184 -3.56 24.81 -5.39
CA ALA A 184 -4.99 24.88 -5.69
C ALA A 184 -5.72 23.51 -5.66
N ARG A 185 -4.98 22.39 -5.70
CA ARG A 185 -5.51 21.02 -5.74
C ARG A 185 -5.33 20.26 -4.43
N VAL A 186 -4.77 20.90 -3.40
CA VAL A 186 -4.58 20.32 -2.07
C VAL A 186 -5.88 19.80 -1.43
N PRO A 187 -7.05 20.46 -1.55
CA PRO A 187 -8.31 19.89 -1.05
C PRO A 187 -8.73 18.59 -1.76
N LEU A 188 -8.46 18.45 -3.05
CA LEU A 188 -8.71 17.20 -3.79
C LEU A 188 -7.73 16.10 -3.36
N ALA A 189 -6.45 16.44 -3.21
CA ALA A 189 -5.43 15.51 -2.70
C ALA A 189 -5.76 15.01 -1.29
N GLY A 190 -6.17 15.90 -0.38
CA GLY A 190 -6.59 15.52 0.97
C GLY A 190 -7.77 14.56 0.99
N ARG A 191 -8.79 14.79 0.14
CA ARG A 191 -9.93 13.87 -0.02
C ARG A 191 -9.50 12.49 -0.53
N LEU A 192 -8.61 12.43 -1.52
CA LEU A 192 -8.05 11.17 -1.99
C LEU A 192 -7.35 10.38 -0.87
N VAL A 193 -6.53 11.05 -0.06
CA VAL A 193 -5.84 10.41 1.06
C VAL A 193 -6.85 9.87 2.08
N ALA A 194 -7.90 10.63 2.37
CA ALA A 194 -8.95 10.22 3.30
C ALA A 194 -9.82 9.06 2.76
N GLU A 195 -10.12 9.05 1.46
CA GLU A 195 -10.90 8.00 0.80
C GLU A 195 -10.14 6.66 0.76
N PHE A 196 -8.81 6.68 0.66
CA PHE A 196 -7.96 5.50 0.56
C PHE A 196 -6.92 5.43 1.69
N PRO A 197 -7.34 5.22 2.95
CA PRO A 197 -6.43 5.20 4.09
C PRO A 197 -5.37 4.09 3.94
N GLY A 198 -4.12 4.42 4.29
CA GLY A 198 -2.97 3.51 4.19
C GLY A 198 -2.43 3.30 2.77
N ARG A 199 -3.04 3.89 1.74
CA ARG A 199 -2.53 3.77 0.37
C ARG A 199 -1.41 4.75 0.07
N PHE A 200 -1.55 5.98 0.55
CA PHE A 200 -0.60 7.06 0.33
C PHE A 200 0.36 7.20 1.52
N THR A 201 1.63 7.47 1.26
CA THR A 201 2.66 7.70 2.30
C THR A 201 3.00 9.17 2.47
N ALA A 202 2.79 10.00 1.44
CA ALA A 202 3.15 11.42 1.48
C ALA A 202 2.36 12.27 0.47
N LEU A 203 2.21 13.56 0.79
CA LEU A 203 1.68 14.59 -0.10
C LEU A 203 2.69 15.75 -0.22
N ALA A 204 3.24 15.94 -1.41
CA ALA A 204 4.08 17.08 -1.76
C ALA A 204 3.24 18.16 -2.46
N VAL A 205 3.37 19.41 -2.02
CA VAL A 205 2.61 20.54 -2.55
C VAL A 205 3.56 21.48 -3.26
N THR A 206 3.19 21.92 -4.46
CA THR A 206 3.92 22.99 -5.18
C THR A 206 3.22 24.32 -4.97
N GLY A 207 3.95 25.29 -4.42
CA GLY A 207 3.39 26.54 -3.88
C GLY A 207 3.07 26.40 -2.39
N HIS A 208 2.45 27.43 -1.82
CA HIS A 208 2.03 27.43 -0.42
C HIS A 208 0.55 27.09 -0.32
N ALA A 209 0.19 26.14 0.54
CA ALA A 209 -1.20 25.79 0.80
C ALA A 209 -1.41 25.45 2.28
N ALA A 210 -2.63 25.67 2.76
CA ALA A 210 -3.01 25.16 4.07
C ALA A 210 -3.08 23.62 4.02
N THR A 211 -2.48 22.97 5.02
CA THR A 211 -2.60 21.52 5.22
C THR A 211 -4.08 21.14 5.34
N PRO A 212 -4.57 20.15 4.58
CA PRO A 212 -5.94 19.67 4.73
C PRO A 212 -6.19 19.21 6.17
N PRO A 213 -7.31 19.61 6.81
CA PRO A 213 -7.62 19.16 8.15
C PRO A 213 -7.76 17.64 8.17
N GLY A 214 -7.08 16.99 9.12
CA GLY A 214 -7.15 15.53 9.29
C GLY A 214 -6.40 14.71 8.23
N CYS A 215 -5.51 15.32 7.44
CA CYS A 215 -4.65 14.57 6.52
C CYS A 215 -3.72 13.61 7.30
N PRO A 216 -3.83 12.28 7.13
CA PRO A 216 -3.07 11.32 7.92
C PRO A 216 -1.62 11.13 7.44
N VAL A 217 -1.22 11.79 6.34
CA VAL A 217 0.12 11.69 5.74
C VAL A 217 0.89 13.00 5.90
N PRO A 218 2.23 12.96 5.98
CA PRO A 218 3.05 14.16 5.97
C PRO A 218 2.78 15.02 4.72
N VAL A 219 2.61 16.32 4.94
CA VAL A 219 2.38 17.33 3.90
C VAL A 219 3.55 18.32 3.92
N HIS A 220 4.20 18.52 2.77
CA HIS A 220 5.32 19.45 2.64
C HIS A 220 5.18 20.34 1.40
N ASP A 221 5.46 21.64 1.59
CA ASP A 221 5.43 22.64 0.54
C ASP A 221 6.80 22.80 -0.15
N PHE A 222 6.76 23.01 -1.45
CA PHE A 222 7.95 23.17 -2.29
C PHE A 222 7.74 24.31 -3.30
N ALA A 223 8.83 25.02 -3.59
CA ALA A 223 8.81 26.09 -4.59
C ALA A 223 8.65 25.57 -6.03
N THR A 224 9.03 24.32 -6.32
CA THR A 224 9.05 23.76 -7.68
C THR A 224 8.51 22.33 -7.72
N TRP A 225 7.93 21.95 -8.86
CA TRP A 225 7.51 20.58 -9.15
C TRP A 225 8.65 19.58 -9.03
N ALA A 226 9.84 19.90 -9.56
CA ALA A 226 10.99 19.00 -9.49
C ALA A 226 11.42 18.70 -8.05
N ALA A 227 11.41 19.70 -7.16
CA ALA A 227 11.73 19.49 -5.74
C ALA A 227 10.66 18.66 -5.03
N ALA A 228 9.38 18.97 -5.28
CA ALA A 228 8.25 18.22 -4.74
C ALA A 228 8.27 16.75 -5.17
N THR A 229 8.50 16.49 -6.47
CA THR A 229 8.65 15.15 -7.02
C THR A 229 9.81 14.40 -6.37
N ARG A 230 11.02 14.99 -6.30
CA ARG A 230 12.18 14.32 -5.68
C ARG A 230 11.93 13.93 -4.23
N TRP A 231 11.33 14.83 -3.44
CA TRP A 231 10.99 14.53 -2.06
C TRP A 231 9.92 13.44 -1.96
N ALA A 232 8.85 13.52 -2.76
CA ALA A 232 7.79 12.51 -2.79
C ALA A 232 8.35 11.13 -3.16
N VAL A 233 9.18 11.04 -4.19
CA VAL A 233 9.88 9.80 -4.60
C VAL A 233 10.66 9.20 -3.43
N ALA A 234 11.36 10.03 -2.64
CA ALA A 234 12.11 9.55 -1.47
C ALA A 234 11.22 9.04 -0.32
N GLN A 235 9.92 9.40 -0.30
CA GLN A 235 8.93 8.86 0.65
C GLN A 235 8.24 7.60 0.13
N SER A 236 8.44 7.25 -1.14
CA SER A 236 7.93 5.99 -1.69
C SER A 236 8.86 4.84 -1.33
N PRO A 237 8.34 3.67 -0.95
CA PRO A 237 9.18 2.47 -0.90
C PRO A 237 9.77 2.20 -2.30
N PRO A 238 10.97 1.61 -2.39
CA PRO A 238 11.54 1.20 -3.67
C PRO A 238 10.64 0.15 -4.33
N ALA A 239 10.69 0.09 -5.66
CA ALA A 239 10.01 -0.97 -6.40
C ALA A 239 10.49 -2.34 -5.93
N LEU A 240 9.54 -3.27 -5.72
CA LEU A 240 9.86 -4.60 -5.19
C LEU A 240 10.89 -5.30 -6.08
N GLU A 241 12.05 -5.66 -5.53
CA GLU A 241 13.06 -6.40 -6.30
C GLU A 241 12.52 -7.78 -6.71
N PRO A 242 12.77 -8.23 -7.96
CA PRO A 242 12.52 -9.62 -8.32
C PRO A 242 13.30 -10.52 -7.36
N ALA A 243 12.71 -11.66 -7.01
CA ALA A 243 13.42 -12.68 -6.26
C ALA A 243 14.77 -12.95 -6.94
N ARG A 244 15.89 -12.62 -6.29
CA ARG A 244 17.19 -13.07 -6.79
C ARG A 244 17.18 -14.59 -6.66
N VAL A 245 17.19 -15.27 -7.80
CA VAL A 245 17.43 -16.71 -7.84
C VAL A 245 18.85 -16.89 -7.35
N LEU A 246 19.01 -17.36 -6.11
CA LEU A 246 20.33 -17.74 -5.61
C LEU A 246 20.83 -18.89 -6.47
N PRO A 247 22.12 -18.88 -6.86
CA PRO A 247 22.70 -20.03 -7.53
C PRO A 247 22.49 -21.27 -6.66
N PRO A 248 22.22 -22.45 -7.27
CA PRO A 248 22.10 -23.69 -6.51
C PRO A 248 23.36 -23.87 -5.66
N ALA A 249 23.19 -24.22 -4.38
CA ALA A 249 24.31 -24.49 -3.50
C ALA A 249 25.19 -25.59 -4.13
N GLU A 250 26.47 -25.31 -4.35
CA GLU A 250 27.39 -26.32 -4.86
C GLU A 250 27.42 -27.50 -3.88
N PRO A 251 27.27 -28.74 -4.38
CA PRO A 251 27.37 -29.92 -3.52
C PRO A 251 28.79 -29.97 -2.93
N SER A 252 28.86 -30.03 -1.60
CA SER A 252 30.09 -30.19 -0.82
C SER A 252 30.57 -31.64 -0.81
#